data_AF-A0A3L9M355-F1
#
_entry.id   AF-A0A3L9M355-F1
#
_cell.length_a   1.000
_cell.length_b   1.000
_cell.length_c   1.000
_cell.angle_alpha   90.00
_cell.angle_beta   90.00
_cell.angle_gamma   90.00
#
_symmetry.space_group_name_H-M   'P 1'
#
loop_
_entity.id
_entity.type
_entity.pdbx_description
1 polymer ?
#
loop_
_entity_poly.entity_id
_entity_poly.type
_entity_poly.pdbx_seq_one_letter_code
_entity_poly.pdbx_strand_id
1 'polypeptide(L)'
;MRFKDRNLRSIAECIIGDQKYFPYRSSSYITEFFDECDLSYVHDGTTRWWWTSERLKELLEEPCLNDSLPDRFIHVLRILMHKSDATEDDPERINALIELNKPLSREGYEAFYGIDNNLYIKNLHNNQTIKPVENPHRIFSEIEIKKRQQLISYLDVCSEDQLIENILLPLFRILGFQRITVAGHRDKALEYGKDIWMKLMLPTQHIIYFGIQVKKGKLDSSGMTKTGNHNIAEIYNQTTMMLGHEIFDPETNKRVLVDHAYIIAGGEITKAARNWLGGKLDANKRSQIIFMDREDILNLFTVNSIDVPEIV
;
A
#
# COMPACT_ATOMS: atom_id res chain seq x y z
N MET A 1 18.51 11.75 2.61
CA MET A 1 19.31 11.90 1.36
C MET A 1 19.64 13.38 1.17
N ARG A 2 20.62 13.81 0.35
CA ARG A 2 20.90 15.26 0.21
C ARG A 2 21.21 15.67 -1.22
N PHE A 3 20.24 16.33 -1.86
CA PHE A 3 20.44 17.02 -3.12
C PHE A 3 21.37 18.23 -2.94
N LYS A 4 22.05 18.62 -4.02
CA LYS A 4 22.89 19.82 -4.03
C LYS A 4 22.01 21.06 -3.96
N ASP A 5 22.42 22.06 -3.18
CA ASP A 5 21.66 23.30 -2.95
C ASP A 5 21.24 23.99 -4.27
N ARG A 6 22.10 23.97 -5.29
CA ARG A 6 21.78 24.53 -6.62
C ARG A 6 20.58 23.85 -7.30
N ASN A 7 20.44 22.53 -7.13
CA ASN A 7 19.39 21.75 -7.76
C ASN A 7 18.09 21.87 -6.95
N LEU A 8 18.20 21.91 -5.62
CA LEU A 8 17.07 22.25 -4.73
C LEU A 8 16.49 23.63 -5.05
N ARG A 9 17.35 24.63 -5.26
CA ARG A 9 16.93 25.95 -5.70
C ARG A 9 16.16 25.90 -7.01
N SER A 10 16.64 25.17 -8.02
CA SER A 10 15.92 25.06 -9.30
C SER A 10 14.55 24.37 -9.14
N ILE A 11 14.42 23.39 -8.26
CA ILE A 11 13.12 22.76 -7.94
C ILE A 11 12.22 23.77 -7.21
N ALA A 12 12.77 24.52 -6.25
CA ALA A 12 12.05 25.58 -5.56
C ALA A 12 11.56 26.68 -6.51
N GLU A 13 12.37 27.07 -7.51
CA GLU A 13 11.99 28.02 -8.57
C GLU A 13 10.83 27.50 -9.44
N CYS A 14 10.72 26.18 -9.65
CA CYS A 14 9.55 25.57 -10.28
C CYS A 14 8.30 25.70 -9.38
N ILE A 15 8.43 25.38 -8.08
CA ILE A 15 7.31 25.46 -7.12
C ILE A 15 6.78 26.89 -7.00
N ILE A 16 7.65 27.88 -6.83
CA ILE A 16 7.22 29.27 -6.66
C ILE A 16 6.84 29.95 -7.97
N GLY A 17 7.00 29.26 -9.11
CA GLY A 17 6.69 29.78 -10.45
C GLY A 17 7.62 30.87 -10.96
N ASP A 18 8.88 30.87 -10.50
CA ASP A 18 9.93 31.72 -11.06
C ASP A 18 10.59 31.05 -12.28
N GLN A 19 10.37 29.74 -12.46
CA GLN A 19 10.74 29.00 -13.66
C GLN A 19 9.60 29.01 -14.69
N LYS A 20 9.96 28.98 -15.98
CA LYS A 20 9.00 28.92 -17.09
C LYS A 20 8.07 27.71 -16.98
N TYR A 21 6.86 27.85 -17.50
CA TYR A 21 5.82 26.81 -17.52
C TYR A 21 5.26 26.42 -16.14
N PHE A 22 5.55 27.23 -15.10
CA PHE A 22 4.95 27.10 -13.79
C PHE A 22 4.23 28.41 -13.41
N PRO A 23 3.05 28.34 -12.77
CA PRO A 23 2.31 29.52 -12.36
C PRO A 23 3.03 30.23 -11.21
N TYR A 24 3.18 31.55 -11.33
CA TYR A 24 3.79 32.38 -10.30
C TYR A 24 3.02 32.28 -8.97
N ARG A 25 3.73 31.98 -7.88
CA ARG A 25 3.18 31.92 -6.51
C ARG A 25 3.79 32.99 -5.62
N SER A 26 2.95 33.87 -5.08
CA SER A 26 3.29 34.82 -4.03
C SER A 26 3.44 34.11 -2.67
N SER A 27 3.81 34.83 -1.61
CA SER A 27 3.92 34.27 -0.24
C SER A 27 2.65 33.52 0.21
N SER A 28 1.46 34.07 -0.07
CA SER A 28 0.19 33.42 0.28
C SER A 28 -0.05 32.18 -0.55
N TYR A 29 0.22 32.23 -1.87
CA TYR A 29 0.04 31.09 -2.76
C TYR A 29 1.08 29.98 -2.56
N ILE A 30 2.26 30.29 -2.04
CA ILE A 30 3.22 29.27 -1.60
C ILE A 30 2.68 28.52 -0.39
N THR A 31 2.10 29.25 0.57
CA THR A 31 1.48 28.63 1.76
C THR A 31 0.31 27.74 1.36
N GLU A 32 -0.57 28.22 0.47
CA GLU A 32 -1.70 27.44 -0.08
C GLU A 32 -1.21 26.18 -0.81
N PHE A 33 -0.19 26.28 -1.66
CA PHE A 33 0.39 25.12 -2.34
C PHE A 33 0.92 24.06 -1.36
N PHE A 34 1.58 24.46 -0.28
CA PHE A 34 2.06 23.51 0.71
C PHE A 34 0.89 22.90 1.51
N ASP A 35 -0.17 23.67 1.80
CA ASP A 35 -1.40 23.15 2.42
C ASP A 35 -2.09 22.11 1.51
N GLU A 36 -2.16 22.35 0.20
CA GLU A 36 -2.64 21.39 -0.81
C GLU A 36 -1.81 20.09 -0.85
N CYS A 37 -0.54 20.15 -0.44
CA CYS A 37 0.33 18.99 -0.30
C CYS A 37 0.17 18.28 1.07
N ASP A 38 -0.81 18.65 1.88
CA ASP A 38 -0.98 18.24 3.29
C ASP A 38 0.24 18.62 4.17
N LEU A 39 0.88 19.74 3.86
CA LEU A 39 2.04 20.28 4.59
C LEU A 39 1.68 21.63 5.21
N SER A 40 1.55 21.69 6.54
CA SER A 40 1.24 22.92 7.28
C SER A 40 2.41 23.92 7.35
N TYR A 41 3.10 24.17 6.25
CA TYR A 41 4.18 25.15 6.14
C TYR A 41 3.62 26.53 5.77
N VAL A 42 3.93 27.53 6.58
CA VAL A 42 3.52 28.93 6.34
C VAL A 42 4.73 29.75 5.94
N HIS A 43 4.67 30.38 4.77
CA HIS A 43 5.76 31.23 4.29
C HIS A 43 5.94 32.43 5.22
N ASP A 44 7.18 32.69 5.64
CA ASP A 44 7.52 33.61 6.73
C ASP A 44 7.88 35.03 6.27
N GLY A 45 7.76 35.31 4.97
CA GLY A 45 8.10 36.60 4.37
C GLY A 45 9.58 36.74 3.99
N THR A 46 10.40 35.70 4.20
CA THR A 46 11.77 35.65 3.66
C THR A 46 11.77 35.43 2.14
N THR A 47 12.94 35.27 1.56
CA THR A 47 13.09 35.09 0.11
C THR A 47 12.44 33.78 -0.34
N ARG A 48 11.41 33.87 -1.21
CA ARG A 48 10.58 32.74 -1.69
C ARG A 48 11.38 31.49 -2.07
N TRP A 49 12.35 31.61 -2.98
CA TRP A 49 13.12 30.44 -3.44
C TRP A 49 13.94 29.82 -2.31
N TRP A 50 14.47 30.64 -1.40
CA TRP A 50 15.31 30.19 -0.30
C TRP A 50 14.47 29.45 0.74
N TRP A 51 13.36 30.05 1.15
CA TRP A 51 12.42 29.44 2.09
C TRP A 51 11.90 28.10 1.58
N THR A 52 11.46 28.05 0.31
CA THR A 52 10.97 26.81 -0.31
C THR A 52 12.09 25.77 -0.42
N SER A 53 13.32 26.16 -0.72
CA SER A 53 14.47 25.23 -0.77
C SER A 53 14.75 24.58 0.59
N GLU A 54 14.64 25.32 1.68
CA GLU A 54 14.84 24.77 3.03
C GLU A 54 13.72 23.79 3.41
N ARG A 55 12.46 24.08 3.05
CA ARG A 55 11.35 23.11 3.23
C ARG A 55 11.56 21.83 2.42
N LEU A 56 12.01 21.94 1.17
CA LEU A 56 12.34 20.77 0.35
C LEU A 56 13.48 19.94 0.93
N LYS A 57 14.47 20.61 1.52
CA LYS A 57 15.61 19.96 2.17
C LYS A 57 15.17 19.19 3.41
N GLU A 58 14.30 19.76 4.24
CA GLU A 58 13.68 19.06 5.38
C GLU A 58 12.95 17.79 4.94
N LEU A 59 12.18 17.86 3.84
CA LEU A 59 11.49 16.69 3.30
C LEU A 59 12.46 15.60 2.80
N LEU A 60 13.64 15.96 2.27
CA LEU A 60 14.66 15.01 1.82
C LEU A 60 15.42 14.31 2.96
N GLU A 61 15.35 14.86 4.18
CA GLU A 61 15.95 14.28 5.39
C GLU A 61 15.06 13.18 6.00
N GLU A 62 13.81 13.07 5.58
CA GLU A 62 12.90 12.01 6.02
C GLU A 62 13.44 10.60 5.67
N PRO A 63 13.19 9.58 6.51
CA PRO A 63 13.57 8.20 6.22
C PRO A 63 12.84 7.67 4.97
N CYS A 64 13.58 7.03 4.07
CA CYS A 64 13.03 6.33 2.91
C CYS A 64 13.82 5.06 2.60
N LEU A 65 13.29 4.21 1.72
CA LEU A 65 14.01 3.04 1.22
C LEU A 65 15.30 3.46 0.51
N ASN A 66 16.29 2.56 0.49
CA ASN A 66 17.51 2.75 -0.29
C ASN A 66 17.16 2.96 -1.77
N ASP A 67 17.89 3.86 -2.44
CA ASP A 67 17.64 4.25 -3.84
C ASP A 67 16.25 4.85 -4.13
N SER A 68 15.52 5.28 -3.10
CA SER A 68 14.24 5.98 -3.22
C SER A 68 14.35 7.46 -2.82
N LEU A 69 13.25 8.20 -3.02
CA LEU A 69 13.02 9.53 -2.45
C LEU A 69 11.97 9.44 -1.34
N PRO A 70 11.98 10.36 -0.36
CA PRO A 70 10.93 10.41 0.65
C PRO A 70 9.57 10.74 0.07
N ASP A 71 8.53 10.12 0.63
CA ASP A 71 7.20 10.12 0.03
C ASP A 71 6.56 11.52 -0.02
N ARG A 72 6.74 12.31 1.04
CA ARG A 72 6.23 13.69 1.08
C ARG A 72 6.93 14.58 0.04
N PHE A 73 8.21 14.35 -0.22
CA PHE A 73 8.93 15.05 -1.29
C PHE A 73 8.37 14.68 -2.68
N ILE A 74 8.11 13.40 -2.93
CA ILE A 74 7.48 12.94 -4.18
C ILE A 74 6.07 13.51 -4.34
N HIS A 75 5.29 13.56 -3.24
CA HIS A 75 3.95 14.09 -3.25
C HIS A 75 3.92 15.57 -3.67
N VAL A 76 4.83 16.40 -3.14
CA VAL A 76 5.01 17.79 -3.58
C VAL A 76 5.24 17.88 -5.09
N LEU A 77 6.08 17.01 -5.66
CA LEU A 77 6.33 16.98 -7.11
C LEU A 77 5.09 16.56 -7.91
N ARG A 78 4.27 15.64 -7.37
CA ARG A 78 3.02 15.21 -8.00
C ARG A 78 1.98 16.32 -8.04
N ILE A 79 1.78 17.04 -6.93
CA ILE A 79 0.87 18.19 -6.89
C ILE A 79 1.38 19.28 -7.83
N LEU A 80 2.67 19.60 -7.79
CA LEU A 80 3.30 20.57 -8.70
C LEU A 80 3.08 20.23 -10.17
N MET A 81 3.06 18.94 -10.52
CA MET A 81 2.91 18.42 -11.88
C MET A 81 1.49 17.90 -12.20
N HIS A 82 0.47 18.31 -11.44
CA HIS A 82 -0.90 17.89 -11.73
C HIS A 82 -1.37 18.40 -13.11
N LYS A 83 -2.07 17.56 -13.88
CA LYS A 83 -2.48 17.90 -15.26
C LYS A 83 -3.54 19.01 -15.34
N SER A 84 -4.24 19.31 -14.25
CA SER A 84 -5.18 20.46 -14.19
C SER A 84 -4.49 21.80 -14.45
N ASP A 85 -3.19 21.91 -14.17
CA ASP A 85 -2.43 23.15 -14.33
C ASP A 85 -1.88 23.32 -15.76
N ALA A 86 -2.32 22.47 -16.68
CA ALA A 86 -1.95 22.58 -18.08
C ALA A 86 -2.42 23.92 -18.67
N THR A 87 -1.54 24.55 -19.45
CA THR A 87 -1.84 25.80 -20.16
C THR A 87 -2.13 25.51 -21.63
N GLU A 88 -2.76 26.44 -22.34
CA GLU A 88 -2.99 26.29 -23.80
C GLU A 88 -1.68 26.03 -24.58
N ASP A 89 -0.58 26.64 -24.14
CA ASP A 89 0.76 26.47 -24.74
C ASP A 89 1.51 25.20 -24.26
N ASP A 90 0.98 24.49 -23.27
CA ASP A 90 1.58 23.26 -22.72
C ASP A 90 0.48 22.31 -22.19
N PRO A 91 -0.43 21.83 -23.06
CA PRO A 91 -1.64 21.08 -22.66
C PRO A 91 -1.29 19.75 -22.00
N GLU A 92 -0.14 19.19 -22.36
CA GLU A 92 0.36 17.94 -21.79
C GLU A 92 1.41 18.14 -20.70
N ARG A 93 1.68 19.39 -20.30
CA ARG A 93 2.72 19.76 -19.32
C ARG A 93 4.12 19.23 -19.66
N ILE A 94 4.41 19.05 -20.95
CA ILE A 94 5.68 18.51 -21.45
C ILE A 94 6.81 19.51 -21.18
N ASN A 95 6.56 20.80 -21.42
CA ASN A 95 7.59 21.83 -21.20
C ASN A 95 7.89 22.00 -19.71
N ALA A 96 6.86 22.00 -18.86
CA ALA A 96 7.03 21.97 -17.40
C ALA A 96 7.83 20.73 -16.94
N LEU A 97 7.54 19.56 -17.51
CA LEU A 97 8.25 18.32 -17.19
C LEU A 97 9.74 18.39 -17.57
N ILE A 98 10.06 18.97 -18.74
CA ILE A 98 11.44 19.19 -19.18
C ILE A 98 12.18 20.10 -18.19
N GLU A 99 11.56 21.19 -17.74
CA GLU A 99 12.17 22.10 -16.78
C GLU A 99 12.41 21.43 -15.41
N LEU A 100 11.44 20.66 -14.91
CA LEU A 100 11.58 19.92 -13.65
C LEU A 100 12.67 18.85 -13.71
N ASN A 101 12.84 18.18 -14.86
CA ASN A 101 13.84 17.14 -15.03
C ASN A 101 15.29 17.66 -15.09
N LYS A 102 15.52 18.93 -15.38
CA LYS A 102 16.88 19.51 -15.40
C LYS A 102 17.60 19.38 -14.05
N PRO A 103 17.02 19.75 -12.90
CA PRO A 103 17.64 19.50 -11.60
C PRO A 103 17.57 18.02 -11.18
N LEU A 104 16.46 17.32 -11.42
CA LEU A 104 16.31 15.91 -10.99
C LEU A 104 17.33 14.97 -11.64
N SER A 105 17.57 15.12 -12.94
CA SER A 105 18.53 14.28 -13.68
C SER A 105 19.96 14.42 -13.15
N ARG A 106 20.34 15.59 -12.65
CA ARG A 106 21.65 15.83 -12.02
C ARG A 106 21.80 15.15 -10.66
N GLU A 107 20.69 14.76 -10.05
CA GLU A 107 20.63 14.02 -8.79
C GLU A 107 20.34 12.52 -9.02
N GLY A 108 20.30 12.06 -10.28
CA GLY A 108 20.08 10.66 -10.63
C GLY A 108 18.61 10.25 -10.75
N TYR A 109 17.69 11.19 -10.92
CA TYR A 109 16.25 10.91 -11.04
C TYR A 109 15.64 11.49 -12.32
N GLU A 110 14.57 10.87 -12.79
CA GLU A 110 13.79 11.35 -13.92
C GLU A 110 12.29 11.24 -13.59
N ALA A 111 11.57 12.33 -13.71
CA ALA A 111 10.13 12.38 -13.61
C ALA A 111 9.49 12.15 -14.98
N PHE A 112 8.39 11.40 -15.02
CA PHE A 112 7.63 11.12 -16.25
C PHE A 112 6.15 10.91 -15.94
N TYR A 113 5.28 11.12 -16.92
CA TYR A 113 3.86 10.79 -16.79
C TYR A 113 3.58 9.33 -17.15
N GLY A 114 2.81 8.65 -16.31
CA GLY A 114 2.25 7.34 -16.61
C GLY A 114 1.03 7.42 -17.54
N ILE A 115 0.52 6.25 -17.93
CA ILE A 115 -0.71 6.12 -18.75
C ILE A 115 -1.95 6.62 -17.99
N ASP A 116 -1.87 6.64 -16.66
CA ASP A 116 -2.87 7.17 -15.73
C ASP A 116 -2.78 8.69 -15.51
N ASN A 117 -1.95 9.39 -16.29
CA ASN A 117 -1.69 10.83 -16.16
C ASN A 117 -1.06 11.27 -14.83
N ASN A 118 -0.57 10.34 -14.00
CA ASN A 118 0.14 10.66 -12.77
C ASN A 118 1.64 10.84 -13.01
N LEU A 119 2.28 11.66 -12.17
CA LEU A 119 3.74 11.81 -12.18
C LEU A 119 4.40 10.66 -11.40
N TYR A 120 5.29 9.95 -12.10
CA TYR A 120 6.19 8.94 -11.56
C TYR A 120 7.61 9.45 -11.57
N ILE A 121 8.43 8.90 -10.67
CA ILE A 121 9.85 9.20 -10.61
C ILE A 121 10.61 7.90 -10.79
N LYS A 122 11.61 7.92 -11.65
CA LYS A 122 12.52 6.81 -11.91
C LYS A 122 13.90 7.14 -11.37
N ASN A 123 14.51 6.19 -10.67
CA ASN A 123 15.92 6.26 -10.34
C ASN A 123 16.74 5.79 -11.55
N LEU A 124 17.63 6.66 -12.03
CA LEU A 124 18.43 6.43 -13.23
C LEU A 124 19.61 5.46 -13.01
N HIS A 125 20.02 5.23 -11.76
CA HIS A 125 21.12 4.33 -11.45
C HIS A 125 20.72 2.86 -11.57
N ASN A 126 19.52 2.51 -11.14
CA ASN A 126 19.02 1.13 -11.10
C ASN A 126 17.79 0.90 -12.01
N ASN A 127 17.36 1.94 -12.74
CA ASN A 127 16.17 1.94 -13.59
C ASN A 127 14.85 1.60 -12.86
N GLN A 128 14.80 1.70 -11.53
CA GLN A 128 13.60 1.41 -10.76
C GLN A 128 12.68 2.64 -10.71
N THR A 129 11.40 2.44 -11.00
CA THR A 129 10.37 3.45 -10.78
C THR A 129 9.99 3.46 -9.30
N ILE A 130 10.11 4.62 -8.66
CA ILE A 130 9.64 4.85 -7.31
C ILE A 130 8.11 4.83 -7.33
N LYS A 131 7.55 3.77 -6.77
CA LYS A 131 6.10 3.60 -6.70
C LYS A 131 5.52 4.61 -5.70
N PRO A 132 4.29 5.13 -5.93
CA PRO A 132 3.54 5.80 -4.88
C PRO A 132 3.50 4.94 -3.61
N VAL A 133 3.49 5.57 -2.45
CA VAL A 133 3.14 4.85 -1.21
C VAL A 133 1.83 4.14 -1.44
N GLU A 134 1.83 2.86 -1.12
CA GLU A 134 0.67 2.00 -1.05
C GLU A 134 -0.17 2.37 0.18
N ASN A 135 -0.57 3.64 0.29
CA ASN A 135 -1.45 4.11 1.34
C ASN A 135 -2.90 3.90 0.87
N PRO A 136 -3.63 2.93 1.43
CA PRO A 136 -5.02 2.67 1.05
C PRO A 136 -5.98 3.83 1.38
N HIS A 137 -5.56 4.80 2.19
CA HIS A 137 -6.39 5.93 2.61
C HIS A 137 -6.23 7.18 1.73
N ARG A 138 -5.42 7.13 0.66
CA ARG A 138 -5.33 8.24 -0.30
C ARG A 138 -6.49 8.22 -1.31
N ILE A 139 -6.71 9.35 -1.98
CA ILE A 139 -7.64 9.42 -3.12
C ILE A 139 -7.08 8.55 -4.27
N PHE A 140 -7.92 7.65 -4.79
CA PHE A 140 -7.57 6.75 -5.89
C PHE A 140 -7.64 7.45 -7.25
N SER A 141 -6.74 7.08 -8.17
CA SER A 141 -6.80 7.50 -9.56
C SER A 141 -8.00 6.88 -10.29
N GLU A 142 -8.39 7.41 -11.45
CA GLU A 142 -9.47 6.83 -12.25
C GLU A 142 -9.20 5.37 -12.65
N ILE A 143 -7.93 5.01 -12.90
CA ILE A 143 -7.52 3.64 -13.22
C ILE A 143 -7.66 2.75 -11.98
N GLU A 144 -7.24 3.23 -10.81
CA GLU A 144 -7.38 2.53 -9.54
C GLU A 144 -8.86 2.32 -9.17
N ILE A 145 -9.71 3.31 -9.41
CA ILE A 145 -11.18 3.21 -9.22
C ILE A 145 -11.76 2.14 -10.14
N LYS A 146 -11.41 2.15 -11.44
CA LYS A 146 -11.86 1.13 -12.40
C LYS A 146 -11.41 -0.28 -11.98
N LYS A 147 -10.13 -0.40 -11.60
CA LYS A 147 -9.54 -1.64 -11.10
C LYS A 147 -10.27 -2.14 -9.86
N ARG A 148 -10.52 -1.25 -8.89
CA ARG A 148 -11.28 -1.56 -7.67
C ARG A 148 -12.67 -2.07 -8.02
N GLN A 149 -13.36 -1.43 -8.97
CA GLN A 149 -14.69 -1.86 -9.40
C GLN A 149 -14.68 -3.25 -10.06
N GLN A 150 -13.67 -3.54 -10.87
CA GLN A 150 -13.49 -4.89 -11.45
C GLN A 150 -13.25 -5.93 -10.35
N LEU A 151 -12.42 -5.62 -9.37
CA LEU A 151 -12.16 -6.50 -8.24
C LEU A 151 -13.41 -6.75 -7.40
N ILE A 152 -14.24 -5.72 -7.16
CA ILE A 152 -15.53 -5.89 -6.48
C ILE A 152 -16.39 -6.91 -7.23
N SER A 153 -16.54 -6.75 -8.55
CA SER A 153 -17.32 -7.67 -9.39
C SER A 153 -16.76 -9.10 -9.33
N TYR A 154 -15.43 -9.25 -9.31
CA TYR A 154 -14.79 -10.55 -9.18
C TYR A 154 -15.06 -11.21 -7.83
N LEU A 155 -14.91 -10.47 -6.73
CA LEU A 155 -15.12 -10.98 -5.36
C LEU A 155 -16.56 -11.40 -5.08
N ASP A 156 -17.54 -10.85 -5.80
CA ASP A 156 -18.93 -11.28 -5.69
C ASP A 156 -19.15 -12.71 -6.22
N VAL A 157 -18.48 -13.04 -7.32
CA VAL A 157 -18.67 -14.32 -8.03
C VAL A 157 -17.67 -15.40 -7.60
N CYS A 158 -16.46 -15.05 -7.19
CA CYS A 158 -15.38 -16.02 -6.98
C CYS A 158 -15.70 -17.05 -5.89
N SER A 159 -15.16 -18.28 -5.99
CA SER A 159 -15.19 -19.26 -4.91
C SER A 159 -14.20 -18.93 -3.78
N GLU A 160 -14.23 -19.69 -2.68
CA GLU A 160 -13.23 -19.59 -1.60
C GLU A 160 -11.82 -19.95 -2.12
N ASP A 161 -11.72 -21.01 -2.93
CA ASP A 161 -10.46 -21.40 -3.57
C ASP A 161 -9.94 -20.31 -4.51
N GLN A 162 -10.81 -19.70 -5.32
CA GLN A 162 -10.43 -18.59 -6.21
C GLN A 162 -10.03 -17.33 -5.43
N LEU A 163 -10.67 -17.05 -4.30
CA LEU A 163 -10.27 -15.97 -3.40
C LEU A 163 -8.85 -16.21 -2.86
N ILE A 164 -8.53 -17.44 -2.48
CA ILE A 164 -7.18 -17.80 -2.05
C ILE A 164 -6.18 -17.67 -3.21
N GLU A 165 -6.40 -18.42 -4.28
CA GLU A 165 -5.41 -18.60 -5.35
C GLU A 165 -5.19 -17.33 -6.18
N ASN A 166 -6.26 -16.64 -6.55
CA ASN A 166 -6.19 -15.54 -7.53
C ASN A 166 -6.08 -14.16 -6.86
N ILE A 167 -6.43 -14.03 -5.58
CA ILE A 167 -6.40 -12.74 -4.88
C ILE A 167 -5.37 -12.75 -3.75
N LEU A 168 -5.52 -13.63 -2.76
CA LEU A 168 -4.70 -13.58 -1.55
C LEU A 168 -3.25 -14.02 -1.80
N LEU A 169 -3.01 -15.08 -2.59
CA LEU A 169 -1.65 -15.52 -2.88
C LEU A 169 -0.85 -14.43 -3.63
N PRO A 170 -1.33 -13.80 -4.72
CA PRO A 170 -0.61 -12.71 -5.37
C PRO A 170 -0.38 -11.51 -4.45
N LEU A 171 -1.40 -11.15 -3.66
CA LEU A 171 -1.31 -10.03 -2.72
C LEU A 171 -0.21 -10.24 -1.69
N PHE A 172 -0.20 -11.38 -1.00
CA PHE A 172 0.81 -11.65 0.02
C PHE A 172 2.23 -11.75 -0.55
N ARG A 173 2.40 -12.22 -1.80
CA ARG A 173 3.72 -12.22 -2.46
C ARG A 173 4.27 -10.80 -2.64
N ILE A 174 3.42 -9.87 -3.07
CA ILE A 174 3.84 -8.49 -3.31
C ILE A 174 4.07 -7.75 -2.00
N LEU A 175 3.30 -8.06 -0.96
CA LEU A 175 3.54 -7.57 0.40
C LEU A 175 4.80 -8.16 1.07
N GLY A 176 5.55 -9.02 0.38
CA GLY A 176 6.84 -9.54 0.82
C GLY A 176 6.79 -10.81 1.66
N PHE A 177 5.62 -11.45 1.79
CA PHE A 177 5.52 -12.74 2.46
C PHE A 177 6.13 -13.86 1.60
N GLN A 178 6.77 -14.80 2.28
CA GLN A 178 7.48 -15.93 1.68
C GLN A 178 6.78 -17.25 2.02
N ARG A 179 7.05 -18.28 1.20
CA ARG A 179 6.58 -19.67 1.38
C ARG A 179 5.07 -19.81 1.59
N ILE A 180 4.29 -19.04 0.84
CA ILE A 180 2.84 -19.09 0.91
C ILE A 180 2.36 -20.44 0.36
N THR A 181 1.96 -21.32 1.27
CA THR A 181 1.61 -22.73 0.96
C THR A 181 0.15 -22.96 1.29
N VAL A 182 -0.63 -23.39 0.29
CA VAL A 182 -2.04 -23.78 0.46
C VAL A 182 -2.08 -25.19 1.05
N ALA A 183 -2.83 -25.38 2.13
CA ALA A 183 -2.84 -26.63 2.90
C ALA A 183 -3.68 -27.74 2.24
N GLY A 184 -4.57 -27.42 1.30
CA GLY A 184 -5.56 -28.36 0.76
C GLY A 184 -5.37 -28.67 -0.71
N HIS A 185 -5.12 -29.95 -1.02
CA HIS A 185 -5.63 -30.63 -2.22
C HIS A 185 -5.36 -32.16 -2.23
N ARG A 186 -4.59 -32.71 -1.27
CA ARG A 186 -4.39 -34.17 -1.17
C ARG A 186 -4.68 -34.80 0.20
N ASP A 187 -4.46 -34.10 1.31
CA ASP A 187 -4.59 -34.70 2.66
C ASP A 187 -5.36 -33.80 3.65
N LYS A 188 -6.70 -33.83 3.57
CA LYS A 188 -7.63 -33.12 4.48
C LYS A 188 -7.40 -33.41 5.97
N ALA A 189 -6.65 -34.48 6.31
CA ALA A 189 -6.35 -34.87 7.68
C ALA A 189 -5.21 -34.06 8.33
N LEU A 190 -4.47 -33.25 7.56
CA LEU A 190 -3.37 -32.41 8.05
C LEU A 190 -3.71 -30.90 8.04
N GLU A 191 -4.95 -30.56 7.67
CA GLU A 191 -5.49 -29.20 7.67
C GLU A 191 -5.91 -28.84 9.12
N TYR A 192 -4.93 -28.48 9.95
CA TYR A 192 -5.15 -28.06 11.34
C TYR A 192 -5.81 -26.67 11.46
N GLY A 193 -6.93 -26.44 10.75
CA GLY A 193 -7.63 -25.16 10.69
C GLY A 193 -6.83 -24.04 10.01
N LYS A 194 -5.94 -24.40 9.08
CA LYS A 194 -5.13 -23.47 8.29
C LYS A 194 -5.44 -23.72 6.82
N ASP A 195 -5.88 -22.70 6.10
CA ASP A 195 -5.99 -22.78 4.64
C ASP A 195 -4.64 -22.46 3.99
N ILE A 196 -3.89 -21.54 4.62
CA ILE A 196 -2.58 -21.09 4.16
C ILE A 196 -1.65 -20.94 5.37
N TRP A 197 -0.36 -21.17 5.17
CA TRP A 197 0.67 -20.60 6.04
C TRP A 197 1.73 -19.86 5.22
N MET A 198 2.34 -18.87 5.85
CA MET A 198 3.37 -18.03 5.24
C MET A 198 4.35 -17.52 6.29
N LYS A 199 5.45 -16.90 5.86
CA LYS A 199 6.41 -16.28 6.76
C LYS A 199 6.89 -14.92 6.27
N LEU A 200 7.29 -14.06 7.19
CA LEU A 200 7.91 -12.77 6.91
C LEU A 200 9.30 -12.71 7.54
N MET A 201 10.31 -12.35 6.75
CA MET A 201 11.66 -12.14 7.25
C MET A 201 11.82 -10.66 7.61
N LEU A 202 12.11 -10.39 8.88
CA LEU A 202 12.42 -9.04 9.35
C LEU A 202 13.78 -8.57 8.81
N PRO A 203 14.06 -7.25 8.78
CA PRO A 203 15.39 -6.74 8.42
C PRO A 203 16.53 -7.29 9.30
N THR A 204 16.20 -7.72 10.52
CA THR A 204 17.12 -8.37 11.46
C THR A 204 17.30 -9.87 11.20
N GLN A 205 16.75 -10.40 10.10
CA GLN A 205 16.76 -11.81 9.68
C GLN A 205 15.94 -12.77 10.56
N HIS A 206 15.27 -12.27 11.60
CA HIS A 206 14.30 -13.07 12.36
C HIS A 206 13.07 -13.34 11.50
N ILE A 207 12.46 -14.50 11.70
CA ILE A 207 11.29 -14.95 10.93
C ILE A 207 10.06 -14.88 11.82
N ILE A 208 8.97 -14.34 11.29
CA ILE A 208 7.64 -14.42 11.89
C ILE A 208 6.78 -15.34 11.02
N TYR A 209 6.13 -16.31 11.64
CA TYR A 209 5.25 -17.29 11.00
C TYR A 209 3.79 -16.90 11.14
N PHE A 210 3.03 -17.04 10.06
CA PHE A 210 1.62 -16.71 9.99
C PHE A 210 0.82 -17.92 9.53
N GLY A 211 -0.27 -18.21 10.22
CA GLY A 211 -1.33 -19.07 9.70
C GLY A 211 -2.50 -18.22 9.24
N ILE A 212 -3.25 -18.71 8.25
CA ILE A 212 -4.38 -17.99 7.68
C ILE A 212 -5.60 -18.92 7.63
N GLN A 213 -6.73 -18.41 8.10
CA GLN A 213 -8.05 -18.97 7.84
C GLN A 213 -8.85 -17.97 7.00
N VAL A 214 -9.35 -18.43 5.87
CA VAL A 214 -10.11 -17.65 4.89
C VAL A 214 -11.56 -18.14 4.90
N LYS A 215 -12.50 -17.20 4.74
CA LYS A 215 -13.88 -17.49 4.37
C LYS A 215 -14.39 -16.52 3.31
N LYS A 216 -15.11 -17.01 2.30
CA LYS A 216 -15.71 -16.12 1.29
C LYS A 216 -16.75 -15.18 1.92
N GLY A 217 -17.60 -15.71 2.81
CA GLY A 217 -18.81 -15.03 3.27
C GLY A 217 -18.61 -14.00 4.39
N LYS A 218 -19.73 -13.47 4.87
CA LYS A 218 -19.79 -12.59 6.05
C LYS A 218 -19.51 -13.38 7.33
N LEU A 219 -18.71 -12.83 8.22
CA LEU A 219 -18.47 -13.37 9.56
C LEU A 219 -19.32 -12.62 10.59
N ASP A 220 -20.27 -13.33 11.19
CA ASP A 220 -21.13 -12.78 12.24
C ASP A 220 -21.18 -13.67 13.49
N SER A 221 -21.63 -13.07 14.59
CA SER A 221 -21.81 -13.75 15.88
C SER A 221 -23.24 -14.27 16.07
N SER A 222 -24.08 -14.23 15.03
CA SER A 222 -25.45 -14.70 15.12
C SER A 222 -25.45 -16.23 14.94
N GLY A 223 -25.94 -16.96 15.95
CA GLY A 223 -25.89 -18.43 15.99
C GLY A 223 -26.70 -19.14 14.89
N MET A 224 -27.24 -18.41 13.91
CA MET A 224 -27.97 -18.95 12.77
C MET A 224 -27.15 -18.73 11.50
N THR A 225 -26.62 -19.81 10.94
CA THR A 225 -26.07 -19.83 9.58
C THR A 225 -27.21 -19.60 8.59
N LYS A 226 -27.53 -18.33 8.31
CA LYS A 226 -28.23 -17.98 7.06
C LYS A 226 -27.29 -18.29 5.90
N THR A 227 -27.83 -18.70 4.75
CA THR A 227 -27.06 -19.04 3.55
C THR A 227 -26.06 -17.92 3.24
N GLY A 228 -24.76 -18.16 3.45
CA GLY A 228 -23.68 -17.18 3.25
C GLY A 228 -23.05 -16.53 4.50
N ASN A 229 -23.59 -16.77 5.70
CA ASN A 229 -23.00 -16.31 6.97
C ASN A 229 -22.29 -17.47 7.67
N HIS A 230 -21.01 -17.29 7.98
CA HIS A 230 -20.24 -18.27 8.75
C HIS A 230 -20.25 -17.93 10.23
N ASN A 231 -20.38 -18.97 11.05
CA ASN A 231 -20.42 -18.84 12.48
C ASN A 231 -19.02 -18.59 13.04
N ILE A 232 -18.86 -17.50 13.76
CA ILE A 232 -17.60 -17.12 14.39
C ILE A 232 -17.04 -18.18 15.37
N ALA A 233 -17.89 -19.05 15.92
CA ALA A 233 -17.46 -20.15 16.80
C ALA A 233 -16.63 -21.21 16.06
N GLU A 234 -16.91 -21.46 14.78
CA GLU A 234 -16.11 -22.35 13.94
C GLU A 234 -14.70 -21.78 13.72
N ILE A 235 -14.64 -20.49 13.40
CA ILE A 235 -13.39 -19.75 13.20
C ILE A 235 -12.55 -19.73 14.47
N TYR A 236 -13.17 -19.59 15.65
CA TYR A 236 -12.46 -19.67 16.92
C TYR A 236 -11.77 -21.02 17.12
N ASN A 237 -12.46 -22.12 16.80
CA ASN A 237 -11.89 -23.46 16.93
C ASN A 237 -10.73 -23.66 15.94
N GLN A 238 -10.92 -23.27 14.67
CA GLN A 238 -9.87 -23.32 13.64
C GLN A 238 -8.66 -22.48 14.03
N THR A 239 -8.89 -21.27 14.54
CA THR A 239 -7.81 -20.38 15.01
C THR A 239 -7.05 -20.97 16.20
N THR A 240 -7.76 -21.59 17.14
CA THR A 240 -7.13 -22.25 18.30
C THR A 240 -6.27 -23.44 17.86
N MET A 241 -6.75 -24.23 16.89
CA MET A 241 -5.96 -25.32 16.30
C MET A 241 -4.74 -24.77 15.55
N MET A 242 -4.93 -23.73 14.75
CA MET A 242 -3.87 -23.08 13.99
C MET A 242 -2.72 -22.62 14.89
N LEU A 243 -3.03 -21.90 15.99
CA LEU A 243 -2.04 -21.44 16.98
C LEU A 243 -1.41 -22.57 17.79
N GLY A 244 -2.12 -23.70 17.97
CA GLY A 244 -1.67 -24.83 18.79
C GLY A 244 -0.87 -25.90 18.04
N HIS A 245 -0.84 -25.88 16.71
CA HIS A 245 -0.21 -26.93 15.89
C HIS A 245 0.99 -26.42 15.11
N GLU A 246 2.11 -27.12 15.29
CA GLU A 246 3.36 -26.85 14.59
C GLU A 246 3.25 -27.06 13.08
N ILE A 247 3.97 -26.25 12.32
CA ILE A 247 4.23 -26.41 10.90
C ILE A 247 5.70 -26.81 10.71
N PHE A 248 6.01 -27.54 9.65
CA PHE A 248 7.38 -27.89 9.29
C PHE A 248 7.93 -26.89 8.27
N ASP A 249 8.99 -26.17 8.64
CA ASP A 249 9.69 -25.26 7.73
C ASP A 249 10.90 -25.98 7.10
N PRO A 250 10.85 -26.31 5.80
CA PRO A 250 11.93 -27.04 5.13
C PRO A 250 13.22 -26.22 4.97
N GLU A 251 13.17 -24.89 5.05
CA GLU A 251 14.38 -24.05 4.90
C GLU A 251 15.22 -24.05 6.17
N THR A 252 14.57 -24.10 7.33
CA THR A 252 15.25 -24.18 8.63
C THR A 252 15.33 -25.60 9.16
N ASN A 253 14.63 -26.55 8.51
CA ASN A 253 14.47 -27.94 8.91
C ASN A 253 13.96 -28.09 10.36
N LYS A 254 13.01 -27.23 10.75
CA LYS A 254 12.45 -27.16 12.10
C LYS A 254 10.94 -27.23 12.08
N ARG A 255 10.37 -27.75 13.16
CA ARG A 255 8.96 -27.58 13.47
C ARG A 255 8.79 -26.32 14.31
N VAL A 256 7.86 -25.47 13.91
CA VAL A 256 7.64 -24.15 14.52
C VAL A 256 6.15 -23.92 14.70
N LEU A 257 5.77 -23.19 15.74
CA LEU A 257 4.41 -22.68 15.88
C LEU A 257 4.23 -21.43 15.02
N VAL A 258 2.99 -21.14 14.65
CA VAL A 258 2.67 -19.84 14.05
C VAL A 258 2.68 -18.77 15.14
N ASP A 259 3.26 -17.62 14.85
CA ASP A 259 3.30 -16.48 15.77
C ASP A 259 1.98 -15.71 15.74
N HIS A 260 1.37 -15.60 14.55
CA HIS A 260 0.13 -14.86 14.31
C HIS A 260 -0.84 -15.64 13.43
N ALA A 261 -2.13 -15.33 13.60
CA ALA A 261 -3.26 -15.91 12.88
C ALA A 261 -4.02 -14.82 12.13
N TYR A 262 -4.06 -14.90 10.81
CA TYR A 262 -4.96 -14.09 9.98
C TYR A 262 -6.33 -14.75 9.90
N ILE A 263 -7.37 -13.96 10.16
CA ILE A 263 -8.76 -14.29 9.89
C ILE A 263 -9.23 -13.38 8.76
N ILE A 264 -9.40 -13.97 7.58
CA ILE A 264 -9.70 -13.25 6.35
C ILE A 264 -11.13 -13.56 5.90
N ALA A 265 -11.91 -12.52 5.61
CA ALA A 265 -13.25 -12.67 5.04
C ALA A 265 -13.36 -11.95 3.69
N GLY A 266 -13.91 -12.62 2.69
CA GLY A 266 -14.34 -12.00 1.43
C GLY A 266 -15.59 -11.12 1.58
N GLY A 267 -16.24 -11.16 2.75
CA GLY A 267 -17.31 -10.28 3.19
C GLY A 267 -16.92 -9.43 4.40
N GLU A 268 -17.92 -8.86 5.08
CA GLU A 268 -17.73 -8.07 6.30
C GLU A 268 -17.40 -8.97 7.51
N ILE A 269 -16.42 -8.57 8.32
CA ILE A 269 -16.23 -9.12 9.67
C ILE A 269 -16.87 -8.16 10.68
N THR A 270 -18.06 -8.53 11.16
CA THR A 270 -18.85 -7.64 12.01
C THR A 270 -18.14 -7.28 13.32
N LYS A 271 -18.40 -6.07 13.85
CA LYS A 271 -17.89 -5.66 15.17
C LYS A 271 -18.24 -6.65 16.28
N ALA A 272 -19.44 -7.23 16.22
CA ALA A 272 -19.89 -8.24 17.17
C ALA A 272 -19.05 -9.53 17.09
N ALA A 273 -18.71 -10.00 15.88
CA ALA A 273 -17.82 -11.14 15.68
C ALA A 273 -16.40 -10.87 16.19
N ARG A 274 -15.82 -9.69 15.89
CA ARG A 274 -14.51 -9.26 16.39
C ARG A 274 -14.49 -9.23 17.93
N ASN A 275 -15.51 -8.63 18.55
CA ASN A 275 -15.65 -8.58 20.01
C ASN A 275 -15.85 -9.96 20.64
N TRP A 276 -16.61 -10.85 19.97
CA TRP A 276 -16.84 -12.21 20.47
C TRP A 276 -15.56 -13.04 20.48
N LEU A 277 -14.78 -13.00 19.40
CA LEU A 277 -13.47 -13.66 19.33
C LEU A 277 -12.52 -13.09 20.38
N GLY A 278 -12.43 -11.76 20.46
CA GLY A 278 -11.64 -11.08 21.47
C GLY A 278 -12.03 -11.55 22.87
N GLY A 279 -13.32 -11.56 23.21
CA GLY A 279 -13.81 -11.98 24.52
C GLY A 279 -13.53 -13.44 24.88
N LYS A 280 -13.46 -14.34 23.89
CA LYS A 280 -13.22 -15.78 24.11
C LYS A 280 -11.75 -16.15 24.24
N LEU A 281 -10.85 -15.36 23.66
CA LEU A 281 -9.41 -15.59 23.74
C LEU A 281 -8.84 -14.94 25.00
N ASP A 282 -7.81 -15.58 25.57
CA ASP A 282 -7.01 -14.97 26.63
C ASP A 282 -6.25 -13.73 26.10
N ALA A 283 -5.81 -12.86 27.01
CA ALA A 283 -5.19 -11.58 26.65
C ALA A 283 -3.96 -11.74 25.74
N ASN A 284 -3.19 -12.82 25.88
CA ASN A 284 -1.98 -13.08 25.12
C ASN A 284 -2.27 -13.60 23.70
N LYS A 285 -3.32 -14.40 23.52
CA LYS A 285 -3.73 -14.90 22.20
C LYS A 285 -4.45 -13.83 21.37
N ARG A 286 -5.05 -12.82 22.02
CA ARG A 286 -5.69 -11.70 21.31
C ARG A 286 -4.71 -10.92 20.45
N SER A 287 -3.49 -10.67 20.92
CA SER A 287 -2.47 -9.93 20.16
C SER A 287 -1.93 -10.72 18.96
N GLN A 288 -2.19 -12.03 18.89
CA GLN A 288 -1.77 -12.88 17.79
C GLN A 288 -2.75 -12.87 16.62
N ILE A 289 -3.96 -12.31 16.80
CA ILE A 289 -5.00 -12.33 15.76
C ILE A 289 -5.00 -11.05 14.95
N ILE A 290 -5.00 -11.22 13.63
CA ILE A 290 -5.11 -10.14 12.66
C ILE A 290 -6.37 -10.39 11.83
N PHE A 291 -7.25 -9.39 11.76
CA PHE A 291 -8.45 -9.45 10.93
C PHE A 291 -8.22 -8.71 9.62
N MET A 292 -8.70 -9.29 8.53
CA MET A 292 -8.71 -8.67 7.21
C MET A 292 -10.08 -8.95 6.58
N ASP A 293 -10.86 -7.91 6.33
CA ASP A 293 -12.15 -8.06 5.67
C ASP A 293 -12.09 -7.64 4.20
N ARG A 294 -13.25 -7.71 3.52
CA ARG A 294 -13.34 -7.35 2.10
C ARG A 294 -12.78 -5.97 1.80
N GLU A 295 -13.03 -5.00 2.67
CA GLU A 295 -12.61 -3.62 2.44
C GLU A 295 -11.08 -3.50 2.52
N ASP A 296 -10.46 -4.19 3.49
CA ASP A 296 -9.01 -4.30 3.60
C ASP A 296 -8.37 -4.92 2.34
N ILE A 297 -8.97 -6.01 1.82
CA ILE A 297 -8.50 -6.68 0.58
C ILE A 297 -8.59 -5.71 -0.60
N LEU A 298 -9.74 -5.05 -0.79
CA LEU A 298 -9.94 -4.10 -1.88
C LEU A 298 -8.91 -2.97 -1.82
N ASN A 299 -8.68 -2.43 -0.63
CA ASN A 299 -7.76 -1.35 -0.38
C ASN A 299 -6.33 -1.72 -0.72
N LEU A 300 -5.83 -2.84 -0.19
CA LEU A 300 -4.47 -3.32 -0.46
C LEU A 300 -4.27 -3.68 -1.92
N PHE A 301 -5.22 -4.39 -2.53
CA PHE A 301 -5.11 -4.83 -3.92
C PHE A 301 -5.18 -3.66 -4.92
N THR A 302 -5.96 -2.61 -4.60
CA THR A 302 -6.10 -1.43 -5.46
C THR A 302 -4.79 -0.66 -5.55
N VAL A 303 -4.14 -0.40 -4.41
CA VAL A 303 -2.90 0.38 -4.35
C VAL A 303 -1.66 -0.39 -4.83
N ASN A 304 -1.71 -1.73 -4.76
CA ASN A 304 -0.63 -2.59 -5.21
C ASN A 304 -0.71 -2.85 -6.72
N SER A 305 0.42 -3.04 -7.40
CA SER A 305 0.49 -3.35 -8.84
C SER A 305 0.12 -4.82 -9.13
N ILE A 306 -1.12 -5.22 -8.85
CA ILE A 306 -1.66 -6.56 -9.10
C ILE A 306 -2.72 -6.48 -10.20
N ASP A 307 -2.66 -7.35 -11.19
CA ASP A 307 -3.71 -7.46 -12.19
C ASP A 307 -4.95 -8.12 -11.59
N VAL A 308 -6.14 -7.58 -11.90
CA VAL A 308 -7.39 -8.17 -11.45
C VAL A 308 -7.67 -9.40 -12.30
N PRO A 309 -7.98 -10.57 -11.69
CA PRO A 309 -8.32 -11.76 -12.46
C PRO A 309 -9.58 -11.54 -13.31
N GLU A 310 -9.59 -12.13 -14.50
CA GLU A 310 -10.77 -12.09 -15.36
C GLU A 310 -11.90 -12.95 -14.78
N ILE A 311 -13.14 -12.48 -14.91
CA ILE A 311 -14.33 -13.28 -14.62
C ILE A 311 -14.50 -14.25 -15.80
N VAL A 312 -14.16 -15.52 -15.58
CA VAL A 312 -14.41 -16.62 -16.51
C VAL A 312 -15.75 -17.26 -16.21
#